data_AF-A0A8T0QGZ8-F1
#
_entry.id   AF-A0A8T0QGZ8-F1
#
_cell.length_a   1.000
_cell.length_b   1.000
_cell.length_c   1.000
_cell.angle_alpha   90.00
_cell.angle_beta   90.00
_cell.angle_gamma   90.00
#
_symmetry.space_group_name_H-M   'P 1'
#
loop_
_entity.id
_entity.type
_entity.pdbx_description
1 polymer ?
#
loop_
_entity_poly.entity_id
_entity_poly.type
_entity_poly.pdbx_seq_one_letter_code
_entity_poly.pdbx_strand_id
1 'polypeptide(L)'
;MFPRRDTVFHHLGCYLFHPSNSVWGMVARHHAAYFAKADERVGIQVRTFKWAPISTDEFYGQILNVQVGVSTFGYVSQGLAGLRPWVLMPPNHGKAPDTACRLAPTIETCYHKPPNYDCRAKARGDTGRMVQHIRHCEDFPEGVQLLES
;
A
#
# COMPACT_ATOMS: atom_id res chain seq x y z
N MET A 1 -16.55 -9.46 -13.72
CA MET A 1 -15.67 -8.42 -14.31
C MET A 1 -14.20 -8.74 -14.06
N PHE A 2 -13.80 -9.08 -12.82
CA PHE A 2 -12.41 -9.41 -12.50
C PHE A 2 -12.27 -10.88 -12.07
N PRO A 3 -11.68 -11.77 -12.90
CA PRO A 3 -11.36 -13.15 -12.50
C PRO A 3 -10.36 -13.20 -11.34
N ARG A 4 -9.40 -12.27 -11.35
CA ARG A 4 -8.45 -11.97 -10.26
C ARG A 4 -8.99 -10.80 -9.45
N ARG A 5 -9.43 -11.05 -8.21
CA ARG A 5 -10.05 -10.01 -7.36
C ARG A 5 -9.03 -9.03 -6.77
N ASP A 6 -7.76 -9.40 -6.75
CA ASP A 6 -6.64 -8.61 -6.25
C ASP A 6 -5.97 -7.74 -7.33
N THR A 7 -6.62 -7.50 -8.47
CA THR A 7 -6.07 -6.69 -9.56
C THR A 7 -7.04 -5.61 -10.05
N VAL A 8 -8.06 -5.30 -9.26
CA VAL A 8 -9.08 -4.28 -9.58
C VAL A 8 -8.44 -2.92 -9.80
N PHE A 9 -7.67 -2.41 -8.83
CA PHE A 9 -7.01 -1.11 -8.94
C PHE A 9 -5.91 -1.12 -10.00
N HIS A 10 -5.17 -2.22 -10.16
CA HIS A 10 -4.14 -2.33 -11.20
C HIS A 10 -4.75 -2.12 -12.59
N HIS A 11 -5.81 -2.86 -12.93
CA HIS A 11 -6.43 -2.76 -14.25
C HIS A 11 -7.13 -1.41 -14.45
N LEU A 12 -7.95 -0.98 -13.48
CA LEU A 12 -8.68 0.28 -13.61
C LEU A 12 -7.74 1.48 -13.58
N GLY A 13 -6.71 1.44 -12.74
CA GLY A 13 -5.71 2.50 -12.61
C GLY A 13 -4.91 2.69 -13.89
N CYS A 14 -4.40 1.61 -14.48
CA CYS A 14 -3.67 1.67 -15.75
C CYS A 14 -4.56 2.07 -16.94
N TYR A 15 -5.88 1.86 -16.85
CA TYR A 15 -6.84 2.31 -17.86
C TYR A 15 -7.22 3.79 -17.72
N LEU A 16 -7.36 4.28 -16.48
CA LEU A 16 -7.86 5.64 -16.21
C LEU A 16 -6.74 6.67 -16.11
N PHE A 17 -5.59 6.31 -15.55
CA PHE A 17 -4.55 7.25 -15.17
C PHE A 17 -3.42 7.28 -16.18
N HIS A 18 -3.56 8.17 -17.17
CA HIS A 18 -2.48 8.53 -18.07
C HIS A 18 -1.94 9.92 -17.70
N PRO A 19 -0.63 10.06 -17.43
CA PRO A 19 -0.05 11.35 -17.11
C PRO A 19 -0.11 12.29 -18.31
N SER A 20 -0.26 13.59 -18.06
CA SER A 20 -0.08 14.60 -19.10
C SER A 20 1.36 14.62 -19.61
N ASN A 21 1.60 15.20 -20.79
CA ASN A 21 2.93 15.30 -21.37
C ASN A 21 3.95 16.00 -20.45
N SER A 22 3.52 17.00 -19.69
CA SER A 22 4.42 17.71 -18.74
C SER A 22 4.86 16.78 -17.61
N VAL A 23 3.93 16.00 -17.05
CA VAL A 23 4.23 15.02 -15.99
C VAL A 23 5.07 13.88 -16.51
N TRP A 24 4.70 13.31 -17.67
CA TRP A 24 5.48 12.24 -18.30
C TRP A 24 6.90 12.71 -18.64
N GLY A 25 7.05 13.94 -19.13
CA GLY A 25 8.35 14.52 -19.40
C GLY A 25 9.24 14.60 -18.16
N MET A 26 8.69 14.89 -16.97
CA MET A 26 9.45 14.87 -15.72
C MET A 26 9.90 13.45 -15.36
N VAL A 27 8.98 12.48 -15.40
CA VAL A 27 9.25 11.07 -15.07
C VAL A 27 10.31 10.48 -16.01
N ALA A 28 10.13 10.64 -17.32
CA ALA A 28 11.02 10.09 -18.33
C ALA A 28 12.44 10.66 -18.23
N ARG A 29 12.59 11.98 -18.02
CA ARG A 29 13.92 12.60 -17.85
C ARG A 29 14.64 12.10 -16.60
N HIS A 30 13.92 11.99 -15.48
CA HIS A 30 14.50 11.49 -14.24
C HIS A 30 14.93 10.02 -14.36
N HIS A 31 14.09 9.19 -14.99
CA HIS A 31 14.42 7.79 -15.27
C HIS A 31 15.65 7.67 -16.18
N ALA A 32 15.68 8.40 -17.29
CA ALA A 32 16.81 8.37 -18.23
C ALA A 32 18.14 8.78 -17.57
N ALA A 33 18.12 9.80 -16.73
CA ALA A 33 19.31 10.34 -16.09
C ALA A 33 19.87 9.42 -14.97
N TYR A 34 18.99 8.80 -14.17
CA TYR A 34 19.42 8.15 -12.92
C TYR A 34 19.15 6.64 -12.86
N PHE A 35 18.17 6.12 -13.61
CA PHE A 35 17.68 4.75 -13.42
C PHE A 35 17.82 3.87 -14.65
N ALA A 36 17.93 4.43 -15.86
CA ALA A 36 17.89 3.68 -17.10
C ALA A 36 18.97 2.59 -17.22
N LYS A 37 20.17 2.85 -16.67
CA LYS A 37 21.34 1.94 -16.76
C LYS A 37 21.48 0.95 -15.60
N ALA A 38 20.62 1.02 -14.60
CA ALA A 38 20.68 0.11 -13.47
C ALA A 38 20.16 -1.28 -13.87
N ASP A 39 20.89 -2.33 -13.47
CA ASP A 39 20.48 -3.73 -13.68
C ASP A 39 19.19 -4.04 -12.90
N GLU A 40 19.11 -3.51 -11.67
CA GLU A 40 17.93 -3.60 -10.80
C GLU A 40 17.59 -2.24 -10.20
N ARG A 41 16.31 -2.04 -9.86
CA ARG A 41 15.80 -0.79 -9.30
C ARG A 41 14.97 -1.08 -8.06
N VAL A 42 15.28 -0.40 -6.98
CA VAL A 42 14.55 -0.49 -5.72
C VAL A 42 13.86 0.84 -5.45
N GLY A 43 12.54 0.80 -5.29
CA GLY A 43 11.75 1.96 -4.88
C GLY A 43 11.52 1.95 -3.38
N ILE A 44 11.92 3.02 -2.70
CA ILE A 44 11.65 3.20 -1.26
C ILE A 44 10.75 4.43 -1.11
N GLN A 45 9.49 4.18 -0.73
CA GLN A 45 8.52 5.24 -0.48
C GLN A 45 8.46 5.52 1.02
N VAL A 46 8.94 6.70 1.41
CA VAL A 46 9.01 7.11 2.81
C VAL A 46 7.91 8.12 3.12
N ARG A 47 7.08 7.83 4.13
CA ARG A 47 6.07 8.74 4.68
C ARG A 47 6.12 8.72 6.20
N THR A 48 6.04 9.89 6.83
CA THR A 48 5.88 9.99 8.29
C THR A 48 4.50 10.54 8.63
N PHE A 49 3.90 10.06 9.72
CA PHE A 49 2.57 10.48 10.16
C PHE A 49 2.64 11.11 11.54
N LYS A 50 1.95 12.25 11.72
CA LYS A 50 1.93 12.96 13.02
C LYS A 50 1.32 12.12 14.17
N TRP A 51 0.40 11.22 13.85
CA TRP A 51 -0.28 10.35 14.83
C TRP A 51 0.54 9.12 15.24
N ALA A 52 1.60 8.80 14.49
CA ALA A 52 2.52 7.71 14.76
C ALA A 52 3.96 8.25 14.81
N PRO A 53 4.29 9.08 15.83
CA PRO A 53 5.64 9.61 15.96
C PRO A 53 6.62 8.45 16.22
N ILE A 54 7.81 8.56 15.66
CA ILE A 54 8.96 7.68 15.89
C ILE A 54 10.21 8.56 15.88
N SER A 55 11.23 8.19 16.66
CA SER A 55 12.49 8.91 16.62
C SER A 55 13.17 8.76 15.25
N THR A 56 13.94 9.77 14.85
CA THR A 56 14.67 9.74 13.57
C THR A 56 15.60 8.53 13.47
N ASP A 57 16.25 8.16 14.58
CA ASP A 57 17.19 7.03 14.64
C ASP A 57 16.47 5.69 14.48
N GLU A 58 15.34 5.49 15.18
CA GLU A 58 14.51 4.29 15.00
C GLU A 58 13.90 4.23 13.60
N PHE A 59 13.53 5.38 13.03
CA PHE A 59 13.00 5.45 11.68
C PHE A 59 14.04 5.09 10.62
N TYR A 60 15.26 5.62 10.71
CA TYR A 60 16.33 5.24 9.80
C TYR A 60 16.73 3.76 9.95
N GLY A 61 16.68 3.22 11.17
CA GLY A 61 16.85 1.78 11.40
C GLY A 61 15.80 0.93 10.69
N GLN A 62 14.60 1.48 10.45
CA GLN A 62 13.50 0.84 9.73
C GLN A 62 13.52 1.04 8.21
N ILE A 63 13.95 2.23 7.73
CA ILE A 63 13.80 2.67 6.32
C ILE A 63 14.59 1.81 5.33
N LEU A 64 15.66 1.12 5.75
CA LEU A 64 16.58 0.42 4.85
C LEU A 64 15.94 -0.69 4.00
N ASN A 65 14.64 -0.98 4.13
CA ASN A 65 14.03 -2.09 3.44
C ASN A 65 12.74 -1.78 2.61
N VAL A 66 11.97 -0.68 2.80
CA VAL A 66 10.49 -0.83 2.64
C VAL A 66 9.62 0.43 2.31
N GLN A 67 8.41 0.23 1.75
CA GLN A 67 7.33 1.24 1.60
C GLN A 67 6.59 1.49 2.92
N VAL A 68 6.29 2.75 3.27
CA VAL A 68 5.58 3.03 4.53
C VAL A 68 4.10 2.63 4.47
N GLY A 69 3.64 1.89 5.48
CA GLY A 69 2.24 1.51 5.65
C GLY A 69 1.29 2.70 5.83
N VAL A 70 0.00 2.50 5.56
CA VAL A 70 -1.07 3.52 5.62
C VAL A 70 -0.95 4.60 4.52
N SER A 71 0.13 4.61 3.74
CA SER A 71 0.40 5.61 2.71
C SER A 71 -0.39 5.34 1.44
N THR A 72 -1.42 6.15 1.16
CA THR A 72 -2.16 6.07 -0.10
C THR A 72 -1.30 6.37 -1.33
N PHE A 73 -0.23 7.17 -1.17
CA PHE A 73 0.76 7.37 -2.23
C PHE A 73 1.46 6.05 -2.57
N GLY A 74 1.86 5.29 -1.55
CA GLY A 74 2.44 3.95 -1.72
C GLY A 74 1.46 2.99 -2.39
N TYR A 75 0.19 2.98 -1.96
CA TYR A 75 -0.84 2.13 -2.57
C TYR A 75 -1.07 2.43 -4.06
N VAL A 76 -1.06 3.71 -4.45
CA VAL A 76 -1.17 4.08 -5.87
C VAL A 76 0.06 3.61 -6.64
N SER A 77 1.26 3.87 -6.11
CA SER A 77 2.52 3.46 -6.76
C SER A 77 2.58 1.94 -6.97
N GLN A 78 2.32 1.15 -5.93
CA GLN A 78 2.38 -0.31 -6.01
C GLN A 78 1.33 -0.87 -6.97
N GLY A 79 0.12 -0.30 -6.95
CA GLY A 79 -1.01 -0.79 -7.74
C GLY A 79 -0.83 -0.52 -9.23
N LEU A 80 -0.35 0.68 -9.59
CA LEU A 80 0.03 1.01 -10.97
C LEU A 80 1.21 0.16 -11.45
N ALA A 81 2.18 -0.12 -10.58
CA ALA A 81 3.31 -0.98 -10.90
C ALA A 81 2.95 -2.47 -10.99
N GLY A 82 1.82 -2.89 -10.41
CA GLY A 82 1.47 -4.30 -10.28
C GLY A 82 2.41 -5.08 -9.36
N LEU A 83 2.98 -4.41 -8.35
CA LEU A 83 4.00 -4.99 -7.46
C LEU A 83 3.46 -5.11 -6.03
N ARG A 84 3.81 -6.21 -5.36
CA ARG A 84 3.57 -6.39 -3.92
C ARG A 84 4.76 -5.80 -3.17
N PRO A 85 4.61 -4.68 -2.47
CA PRO A 85 5.73 -4.10 -1.75
C PRO A 85 5.90 -4.81 -0.42
N TRP A 86 7.10 -4.70 0.14
CA TRP A 86 7.23 -4.77 1.58
C TRP A 86 6.59 -3.52 2.17
N VAL A 87 5.91 -3.64 3.31
CA VAL A 87 5.20 -2.55 3.99
C VAL A 87 5.73 -2.39 5.41
N LEU A 88 6.07 -1.16 5.78
CA LEU A 88 6.61 -0.80 7.08
C LEU A 88 5.46 -0.71 8.05
N MET A 89 5.53 -1.52 9.10
CA MET A 89 4.49 -1.58 10.12
C MET A 89 4.54 -0.30 10.96
N PRO A 90 3.39 0.30 11.30
CA PRO A 90 3.36 1.51 12.10
C PRO A 90 4.02 1.27 13.47
N PRO A 91 4.72 2.28 14.02
CA PRO A 91 5.35 2.16 15.33
C PRO A 91 4.31 1.94 16.42
N ASN A 92 4.68 1.13 17.42
CA ASN A 92 3.87 0.90 18.60
C ASN A 92 4.48 1.65 19.78
N HIS A 93 3.74 2.60 20.37
CA HIS A 93 4.20 3.44 21.48
C HIS A 93 5.53 4.16 21.20
N GLY A 94 5.69 4.64 19.96
CA GLY A 94 6.87 5.37 19.52
C GLY A 94 8.08 4.50 19.18
N LYS A 95 7.98 3.17 19.26
CA LYS A 95 9.05 2.23 18.95
C LYS A 95 8.76 1.43 17.69
N ALA A 96 9.82 1.02 17.02
CA ALA A 96 9.75 0.05 15.93
C ALA A 96 9.14 -1.28 16.43
N PRO A 97 8.19 -1.89 15.70
CA PRO A 97 7.71 -3.23 16.04
C PRO A 97 8.78 -4.28 15.73
N ASP A 98 8.74 -5.42 16.44
CA ASP A 98 9.70 -6.52 16.29
C ASP A 98 9.84 -7.00 14.83
N THR A 99 8.70 -7.10 14.14
CA THR A 99 8.66 -7.27 12.68
C THR A 99 8.48 -5.90 12.06
N ALA A 100 9.59 -5.22 11.74
CA ALA A 100 9.56 -3.88 11.16
C ALA A 100 8.71 -3.85 9.87
N CYS A 101 8.80 -4.89 9.04
CA CYS A 101 8.16 -4.91 7.75
C CYS A 101 7.53 -6.25 7.38
N ARG A 102 6.46 -6.20 6.59
CA ARG A 102 5.77 -7.40 6.07
C ARG A 102 5.55 -7.30 4.58
N LEU A 103 5.65 -8.42 3.87
CA LEU A 103 5.28 -8.45 2.46
C LEU A 103 3.76 -8.26 2.34
N ALA A 104 3.31 -7.25 1.59
CA ALA A 104 1.89 -7.02 1.35
C ALA A 104 1.26 -8.29 0.76
N PRO A 105 0.07 -8.72 1.20
CA PRO A 105 -0.53 -9.96 0.70
C PRO A 105 -1.14 -9.80 -0.70
N THR A 106 -1.29 -8.57 -1.17
CA THR A 106 -1.95 -8.18 -2.43
C THR A 106 -1.31 -6.92 -2.99
N ILE A 107 -1.52 -6.64 -4.28
CA ILE A 107 -1.17 -5.36 -4.90
C ILE A 107 -2.27 -4.31 -4.72
N GLU A 108 -3.43 -4.71 -4.20
CA GLU A 108 -4.58 -3.84 -3.95
C GLU A 108 -4.33 -2.77 -2.90
N THR A 109 -5.16 -1.74 -2.98
CA THR A 109 -5.14 -0.62 -2.03
C THR A 109 -5.94 -0.98 -0.76
N CYS A 110 -5.55 -0.40 0.37
CA CYS A 110 -6.34 -0.54 1.60
C CYS A 110 -7.48 0.49 1.65
N TYR A 111 -8.71 0.02 1.84
CA TYR A 111 -9.85 0.88 2.16
C TYR A 111 -9.87 1.15 3.67
N HIS A 112 -9.41 2.34 4.09
CA HIS A 112 -9.25 2.70 5.50
C HIS A 112 -10.55 2.90 6.30
N LYS A 113 -11.70 3.04 5.65
CA LYS A 113 -12.97 3.36 6.33
C LYS A 113 -14.14 2.47 5.83
N PRO A 114 -14.03 1.15 5.97
CA PRO A 114 -15.11 0.25 5.57
C PRO A 114 -16.29 0.34 6.55
N PRO A 115 -17.52 0.10 6.08
CA PRO A 115 -18.69 0.07 6.94
C PRO A 115 -18.76 -1.24 7.73
N ASN A 116 -18.58 -1.20 9.05
CA ASN A 116 -18.66 -2.39 9.90
C ASN A 116 -20.12 -2.76 10.29
N TYR A 117 -20.92 -3.13 9.30
CA TYR A 117 -22.34 -3.41 9.44
C TYR A 117 -22.78 -4.62 8.61
N ASP A 118 -23.49 -5.56 9.23
CA ASP A 118 -24.17 -6.66 8.54
C ASP A 118 -25.60 -6.24 8.21
N CYS A 119 -25.86 -6.02 6.92
CA CYS A 119 -27.16 -5.60 6.40
C CYS A 119 -28.27 -6.65 6.61
N ARG A 120 -27.94 -7.95 6.62
CA ARG A 120 -28.91 -9.04 6.79
C ARG A 120 -29.32 -9.17 8.24
N ALA A 121 -28.34 -9.16 9.15
CA ALA A 121 -28.58 -9.21 10.59
C ALA A 121 -29.06 -7.86 11.17
N LYS A 122 -28.97 -6.77 10.39
CA LYS A 122 -29.22 -5.39 10.81
C LYS A 122 -28.41 -4.98 12.04
N ALA A 123 -27.19 -5.49 12.16
CA ALA A 123 -26.35 -5.36 13.35
C ALA A 123 -24.91 -4.99 12.97
N ARG A 124 -24.08 -4.70 13.98
CA ARG A 124 -22.63 -4.54 13.77
C ARG A 124 -22.05 -5.85 13.23
N GLY A 125 -21.14 -5.74 12.27
CA GLY A 125 -20.44 -6.88 11.69
C GLY A 125 -18.98 -6.54 11.42
N ASP A 126 -18.20 -7.56 11.08
CA ASP A 126 -16.78 -7.43 10.74
C ASP A 126 -16.60 -7.65 9.23
N THR A 127 -16.46 -6.55 8.48
CA THR A 127 -16.30 -6.60 7.02
C THR A 127 -15.03 -7.32 6.57
N GLY A 128 -13.98 -7.33 7.40
CA GLY A 128 -12.74 -8.05 7.13
C GLY A 128 -12.87 -9.57 7.27
N ARG A 129 -14.02 -10.08 7.76
CA ARG A 129 -14.28 -11.51 7.97
C ARG A 129 -15.54 -12.03 7.31
N MET A 130 -16.30 -11.18 6.62
CA MET A 130 -17.57 -11.57 6.00
C MET A 130 -17.40 -12.46 4.75
N VAL A 131 -16.33 -12.26 3.98
CA VAL A 131 -16.10 -12.98 2.72
C VAL A 131 -14.62 -13.35 2.57
N GLN A 132 -14.32 -14.46 1.90
CA GLN A 132 -12.96 -15.00 1.81
C GLN A 132 -11.94 -14.09 1.10
N HIS A 133 -12.41 -13.30 0.14
CA HIS A 133 -11.57 -12.43 -0.70
C HIS A 133 -11.42 -11.01 -0.13
N ILE A 134 -11.88 -10.77 1.10
CA ILE A 134 -11.66 -9.52 1.84
C ILE A 134 -11.01 -9.87 3.16
N ARG A 135 -9.95 -9.14 3.52
CA ARG A 135 -9.27 -9.26 4.81
C ARG A 135 -8.93 -7.87 5.33
N HIS A 136 -8.63 -7.75 6.62
CA HIS A 136 -8.05 -6.52 7.15
C HIS A 136 -6.69 -6.20 6.52
N CYS A 137 -6.34 -4.92 6.49
CA CYS A 137 -5.03 -4.49 6.01
C CYS A 137 -3.97 -4.79 7.07
N GLU A 138 -2.77 -5.19 6.63
CA GLU A 138 -1.65 -5.48 7.54
C GLU A 138 -1.19 -4.21 8.25
N ASP A 139 -1.10 -3.11 7.51
CA ASP A 139 -0.61 -1.81 7.96
C ASP A 139 -1.69 -0.92 8.60
N PHE A 140 -2.96 -1.19 8.33
CA PHE A 140 -4.09 -0.47 8.90
C PHE A 140 -5.23 -1.43 9.30
N PRO A 141 -5.20 -1.99 10.52
CA PRO A 141 -6.11 -3.06 10.93
C PRO A 141 -7.60 -2.70 10.87
N GLU A 142 -7.98 -1.42 10.98
CA GLU A 142 -9.38 -1.00 10.84
C GLU A 142 -9.86 -0.95 9.37
N GLY A 143 -8.93 -1.00 8.42
CA GLY A 143 -9.21 -1.03 6.99
C GLY A 143 -9.41 -2.45 6.47
N VAL A 144 -9.82 -2.55 5.21
CA VAL A 144 -9.95 -3.81 4.49
C VAL A 144 -9.36 -3.71 3.08
N GLN A 145 -8.93 -4.85 2.55
CA GLN A 145 -8.34 -4.97 1.22
C GLN A 145 -8.83 -6.24 0.52
N LEU A 146 -8.76 -6.21 -0.81
CA LEU A 146 -9.12 -7.33 -1.68
C LEU A 146 -7.95 -8.29 -1.88
N LEU A 147 -8.25 -9.58 -1.91
CA LEU A 147 -7.29 -10.64 -2.20
C LEU A 147 -7.84 -11.56 -3.30
N GLU A 148 -6.94 -12.32 -3.91
CA GLU A 148 -7.27 -13.17 -5.05
C GLU A 148 -8.41 -14.14 -4.72
N SER A 149 -8.17 -14.95 -3.69
CA SER A 149 -9.10 -15.85 -2.99
C SER A 149 -8.31 -16.59 -1.91
#